data_AF-A0A353N7U5-F1
#
_entry.id   AF-A0A353N7U5-F1
#
_cell.length_a   1.000
_cell.length_b   1.000
_cell.length_c   1.000
_cell.angle_alpha   90.00
_cell.angle_beta   90.00
_cell.angle_gamma   90.00
#
_symmetry.space_group_name_H-M   'P 1'
#
loop_
_entity.id
_entity.type
_entity.pdbx_description
1 polymer ?
#
loop_
_entity_poly.entity_id
_entity_poly.type
_entity_poly.pdbx_seq_one_letter_code
_entity_poly.pdbx_strand_id
1 'polypeptide(L)' 'QSVLGKEAEIVEEFKGEKLLNMEYEQLLPFIKTKGSAFHVYGADFVSTQEGTGIVHIAPAFGEDD' A
#
# COMPACT_ATOMS: atom_id res chain seq x y z
N GLN A 1 -11.08 10.62 -10.24
CA GLN A 1 -12.03 9.55 -10.63
C GLN A 1 -11.99 8.50 -9.52
N SER A 2 -13.13 8.03 -9.00
CA SER A 2 -13.13 6.97 -7.96
C SER A 2 -12.55 5.70 -8.56
N VAL A 3 -11.47 5.17 -7.96
CA VAL A 3 -10.78 3.95 -8.46
C VAL A 3 -11.69 2.73 -8.39
N LEU A 4 -12.67 2.73 -7.47
CA LEU A 4 -13.59 1.62 -7.22
C LEU A 4 -14.96 1.76 -7.93
N GLY A 5 -15.15 2.81 -8.75
CA GLY A 5 -16.41 3.07 -9.46
C GLY A 5 -17.42 3.89 -8.65
N LYS A 6 -18.59 4.16 -9.23
CA LYS A 6 -19.65 5.03 -8.65
C LYS A 6 -20.62 4.30 -7.71
N GLU A 7 -20.61 2.97 -7.71
CA GLU A 7 -21.56 2.13 -6.96
C GLU A 7 -20.94 1.50 -5.70
N ALA A 8 -19.69 1.84 -5.39
CA ALA A 8 -19.02 1.33 -4.20
C ALA A 8 -19.63 1.95 -2.93
N GLU A 9 -19.91 1.11 -1.93
CA GLU A 9 -20.35 1.52 -0.60
C GLU A 9 -19.13 1.64 0.33
N ILE A 10 -19.08 2.71 1.13
CA ILE A 10 -18.05 2.90 2.14
C ILE A 10 -18.43 2.07 3.37
N VAL A 11 -17.70 0.99 3.60
CA VAL A 11 -17.89 0.10 4.76
C VAL A 11 -17.19 0.62 6.02
N GLU A 12 -16.10 1.38 5.86
CA GLU A 12 -15.32 1.92 6.97
C GLU A 12 -14.47 3.12 6.53
N GLU A 13 -14.29 4.10 7.40
CA GLU A 13 -13.34 5.20 7.25
C GLU A 13 -12.43 5.28 8.48
N PHE A 14 -11.12 5.40 8.26
CA PHE A 14 -10.12 5.47 9.33
C PHE A 14 -8.87 6.22 8.87
N LYS A 15 -8.04 6.63 9.84
CA LYS A 15 -6.73 7.23 9.56
C LYS A 15 -5.76 6.18 9.02
N GLY A 16 -4.92 6.56 8.05
CA GLY A 16 -3.89 5.69 7.49
C GLY A 16 -2.95 5.07 8.52
N GLU A 17 -2.76 5.73 9.68
CA GLU A 17 -2.02 5.20 10.83
C GLU A 17 -2.51 3.81 11.29
N LYS A 18 -3.80 3.50 11.10
CA LYS A 18 -4.38 2.20 11.43
C LYS A 18 -3.80 1.06 10.57
N LEU A 19 -3.29 1.37 9.37
CA LEU A 19 -2.72 0.39 8.45
C LEU A 19 -1.25 0.10 8.75
N LEU A 20 -0.55 0.95 9.51
CA LEU A 20 0.88 0.79 9.74
C LEU A 20 1.19 -0.55 10.39
N ASN A 21 2.20 -1.24 9.87
CA ASN A 21 2.63 -2.59 10.27
C ASN A 21 1.61 -3.71 10.01
N MET A 22 0.51 -3.45 9.28
CA MET A 22 -0.36 -4.54 8.81
C MET A 22 0.41 -5.41 7.82
N GLU A 23 0.35 -6.71 8.03
CA GLU A 23 0.87 -7.72 7.11
C GLU A 23 -0.07 -7.88 5.91
N TYR A 24 0.52 -8.01 4.72
CA TYR A 24 -0.22 -8.32 3.51
C TYR A 24 0.39 -9.52 2.78
N GLU A 25 -0.42 -10.21 1.99
CA GLU A 25 0.04 -11.36 1.22
C GLU A 25 0.79 -10.90 -0.03
N GLN A 26 1.93 -11.55 -0.30
CA GLN A 26 2.70 -11.27 -1.51
C GLN A 26 1.88 -11.59 -2.76
N LEU A 27 1.73 -10.61 -3.65
CA LEU A 27 1.00 -10.77 -4.91
C LEU A 27 1.59 -11.88 -5.80
N LEU A 28 2.92 -12.00 -5.83
CA LEU A 28 3.66 -12.98 -6.61
C LEU A 28 4.62 -13.76 -5.70
N PRO A 29 4.29 -14.98 -5.24
CA PRO A 29 5.03 -15.73 -4.22
C PRO A 29 6.32 -16.37 -4.75
N PHE A 30 7.16 -15.59 -5.44
CA PHE A 30 8.41 -16.06 -6.05
C PHE A 30 9.63 -15.89 -5.14
N ILE A 31 9.54 -15.04 -4.11
CA ILE A 31 10.66 -14.74 -3.22
C ILE A 31 10.32 -15.24 -1.81
N LYS A 32 11.14 -16.18 -1.30
CA LYS A 32 11.14 -16.50 0.11
C LYS A 32 11.98 -15.47 0.85
N THR A 33 11.31 -14.53 1.51
CA THR A 33 11.94 -13.56 2.39
C THR A 33 12.28 -14.21 3.73
N LYS A 34 13.41 -13.83 4.33
CA LYS A 34 13.74 -14.16 5.72
C LYS A 34 13.59 -12.88 6.54
N GLY A 35 12.51 -12.77 7.31
CA GLY A 35 12.23 -11.63 8.19
C GLY A 35 10.85 -11.01 7.97
N SER A 36 10.64 -9.82 8.55
CA SER A 36 9.44 -8.99 8.38
C SER A 36 9.43 -8.42 6.97
N ALA A 37 8.78 -9.12 6.04
CA ALA A 37 8.55 -8.64 4.69
C ALA A 37 7.04 -8.60 4.45
N PHE A 38 6.59 -7.67 3.60
CA PHE A 38 5.17 -7.45 3.29
C PHE A 38 4.37 -6.83 4.43
N HIS A 39 4.86 -5.67 4.90
CA HIS A 39 4.16 -4.82 5.86
C HIS A 39 3.86 -3.47 5.23
N VAL A 40 2.79 -2.82 5.69
CA VAL A 40 2.47 -1.45 5.30
C VAL A 40 3.34 -0.47 6.09
N TYR A 41 4.00 0.44 5.38
CA TYR A 41 4.83 1.50 5.93
C TYR A 41 4.20 2.87 5.66
N GLY A 42 4.44 3.81 6.57
CA GLY A 42 4.13 5.21 6.36
C GLY A 42 5.25 5.86 5.57
N ALA A 43 4.91 6.63 4.55
CA ALA A 43 5.87 7.32 3.69
C ALA A 43 5.36 8.73 3.37
N ASP A 44 6.23 9.73 3.55
CA ASP A 44 5.87 11.15 3.39
C ASP A 44 5.76 11.57 1.91
N PHE A 45 6.28 10.76 0.99
CA PHE A 45 6.22 11.01 -0.45
C PHE A 45 4.90 10.54 -1.10
N VAL A 46 4.01 9.91 -0.34
CA VAL A 46 2.72 9.42 -0.86
C VAL A 46 1.76 10.58 -1.09
N SER A 47 1.22 10.69 -2.30
CA SER A 47 0.23 11.70 -2.69
C SER A 47 -1.18 11.11 -2.84
N THR A 48 -2.19 11.90 -2.50
CA THR A 48 -3.61 11.56 -2.73
C THR A 48 -4.18 12.23 -3.98
N GLN A 49 -3.36 12.97 -4.73
CA GLN A 49 -3.80 13.66 -5.95
C GLN A 49 -3.92 12.72 -7.15
N GLU A 50 -3.09 11.69 -7.20
CA GLU A 50 -3.04 10.70 -8.27
C GLU A 50 -2.95 9.28 -7.70
N GLY A 51 -3.49 8.30 -8.42
CA GLY A 51 -3.52 6.90 -7.99
C GLY A 51 -4.56 6.61 -6.89
N THR A 52 -4.19 5.73 -5.96
CA THR A 52 -5.06 5.24 -4.86
C THR A 52 -4.64 5.74 -3.48
N GLY A 53 -3.50 6.44 -3.38
CA GLY A 53 -2.85 6.72 -2.09
C GLY A 53 -2.14 5.52 -1.46
N ILE A 54 -1.98 4.41 -2.19
CA ILE A 54 -1.16 3.25 -1.80
C ILE A 54 -0.07 3.08 -2.86
N VAL A 55 1.18 3.06 -2.42
CA VAL A 55 2.36 2.91 -3.30
C VAL A 55 2.95 1.52 -3.16
N HIS A 56 3.25 0.88 -4.29
CA HIS A 56 4.01 -0.36 -4.30
C HIS A 56 5.50 -0.03 -4.23
N ILE A 57 6.19 -0.65 -3.27
CA ILE A 57 7.61 -0.42 -3.01
C ILE A 57 8.45 -1.54 -3.64
N ALA A 58 9.37 -1.16 -4.52
CA ALA A 58 10.32 -2.03 -5.19
C ALA A 58 11.75 -1.42 -5.08
N PRO A 59 12.48 -1.67 -3.98
CA PRO A 59 13.75 -1.01 -3.65
C PRO A 59 14.88 -1.19 -4.69
N ALA A 60 14.71 -2.11 -5.63
CA ALA A 60 15.66 -2.34 -6.71
C ALA A 60 15.43 -1.43 -7.94
N PHE A 61 14.34 -0.67 -7.97
CA PHE A 61 13.86 0.05 -9.16
C PHE A 61 13.44 1.51 -8.91
N GLY A 62 13.35 1.95 -7.64
CA GLY A 62 13.08 3.34 -7.27
C GLY A 62 14.14 3.87 -6.30
N GLU A 63 14.52 5.14 -6.44
CA GLU A 63 15.44 5.81 -5.49
C GLU A 63 14.74 6.13 -4.15
N ASP A 64 13.43 6.35 -4.21
CA ASP A 64 12.57 6.68 -3.06
C ASP A 64 11.81 5.46 -2.50
N ASP A 65 12.04 4.26 -3.07
CA ASP A 65 11.37 3.00 -2.72
C ASP A 65 12.04 2.26 -1.54
#